data_AF-A0A454ANZ3-F1
#
_entry.id   AF-A0A454ANZ3-F1
#
_cell.length_a   1.000
_cell.length_b   1.000
_cell.length_c   1.000
_cell.angle_alpha   90.00
_cell.angle_beta   90.00
_cell.angle_gamma   90.00
#
_symmetry.space_group_name_H-M   'P 1'
#
loop_
_entity.id
_entity.type
_entity.pdbx_description
1 polymer ?
#
loop_
_entity_poly.entity_id
_entity_poly.type
_entity_poly.pdbx_seq_one_letter_code
_entity_poly.pdbx_strand_id
1 'polypeptide(L)'
;MQNDLNTKESKIELLPVLKPISLYPEFIDKIDGENKLKSNVITVIAIDDNDVYFVSGLLSENTDSANQNIINIDTEDGILENGKSAKVILAKAIDLSIIYKMSYDELVPKIQTSWDNMARLPYISLKDQLKVVNWVSANLANQSGTPKLVVIRKKRRDDSDKINGAST
;
A
#
# COMPACT_ATOMS: atom_id res chain seq x y z
N MET A 1 -46.18 -16.50 -10.97
CA MET A 1 -44.95 -16.77 -10.19
C MET A 1 -43.80 -16.12 -10.93
N GLN A 2 -43.39 -14.94 -10.48
CA GLN A 2 -42.25 -14.20 -11.03
C GLN A 2 -40.98 -14.74 -10.39
N ASN A 3 -40.02 -15.14 -11.22
CA ASN A 3 -38.67 -15.50 -10.80
C ASN A 3 -37.85 -14.20 -10.65
N ASP A 4 -37.78 -13.66 -9.44
CA ASP A 4 -36.78 -12.66 -9.10
C ASP A 4 -35.44 -13.37 -8.86
N LEU A 5 -34.71 -13.61 -9.94
CA LEU A 5 -33.27 -13.89 -9.88
C LEU A 5 -32.58 -12.59 -9.48
N ASN A 6 -32.50 -12.37 -8.17
CA ASN A 6 -31.68 -11.35 -7.55
C ASN A 6 -30.20 -11.75 -7.73
N THR A 7 -29.66 -11.56 -8.93
CA THR A 7 -28.22 -11.57 -9.18
C THR A 7 -27.61 -10.43 -8.38
N LYS A 8 -27.16 -10.74 -7.16
CA LYS A 8 -26.16 -9.93 -6.47
C LYS A 8 -24.95 -9.86 -7.40
N GLU A 9 -24.84 -8.79 -8.17
CA GLU A 9 -23.58 -8.39 -8.77
C GLU A 9 -22.56 -8.31 -7.63
N SER A 10 -21.66 -9.28 -7.57
CA SER A 10 -20.53 -9.24 -6.65
C SER A 10 -19.66 -8.08 -7.11
N LYS A 11 -19.81 -6.93 -6.45
CA LYS A 11 -18.97 -5.76 -6.69
C LYS A 11 -17.52 -6.23 -6.48
N ILE A 12 -16.73 -6.22 -7.55
CA ILE A 12 -15.30 -6.54 -7.44
C ILE A 12 -14.68 -5.37 -6.67
N GLU A 13 -14.28 -5.63 -5.43
CA GLU A 13 -13.61 -4.65 -4.57
C GLU A 13 -12.14 -4.57 -4.99
N LEU A 14 -11.76 -3.45 -5.59
CA LEU A 14 -10.39 -3.17 -6.02
C LEU A 14 -9.72 -2.20 -5.04
N LEU A 15 -8.47 -2.49 -4.69
CA LEU A 15 -7.68 -1.57 -3.87
C LEU A 15 -7.47 -0.22 -4.59
N PRO A 16 -7.70 0.91 -3.91
CA PRO A 16 -7.53 2.23 -4.50
C PRO A 16 -6.05 2.59 -4.63
N VAL A 17 -5.67 3.03 -5.82
CA VAL A 17 -4.32 3.51 -6.15
C VAL A 17 -4.19 4.98 -5.73
N LEU A 18 -3.05 5.35 -5.16
CA LEU A 18 -2.71 6.69 -4.64
C LEU A 18 -3.64 7.21 -3.53
N LYS A 19 -4.28 6.27 -2.83
CA LYS A 19 -5.05 6.52 -1.61
C LYS A 19 -4.28 5.96 -0.41
N PRO A 20 -3.93 6.77 0.60
CA PRO A 20 -3.33 6.26 1.83
C PRO A 20 -4.32 5.34 2.58
N ILE A 21 -3.86 4.16 3.00
CA ILE A 21 -4.65 3.15 3.71
C ILE A 21 -3.87 2.57 4.89
N SER A 22 -4.57 2.19 5.95
CA SER A 22 -3.95 1.61 7.15
C SER A 22 -3.89 0.09 7.09
N LEU A 23 -2.76 -0.46 7.50
CA LEU A 23 -2.53 -1.86 7.76
C LEU A 23 -2.65 -2.15 9.27
N TYR A 24 -2.98 -3.39 9.61
CA TYR A 24 -2.91 -3.87 10.98
C TYR A 24 -1.46 -3.76 11.52
N PRO A 25 -1.23 -3.14 12.68
CA PRO A 25 0.11 -3.04 13.27
C PRO A 25 0.80 -4.39 13.42
N GLU A 26 0.05 -5.45 13.76
CA GLU A 26 0.57 -6.80 13.96
C GLU A 26 1.13 -7.43 12.67
N PHE A 27 0.75 -6.90 11.50
CA PHE A 27 1.35 -7.28 10.23
C PHE A 27 2.73 -6.63 10.08
N ILE A 28 2.84 -5.34 10.38
CA ILE A 28 4.10 -4.58 10.28
C ILE A 28 5.16 -5.19 11.18
N ASP A 29 4.78 -5.57 12.42
CA ASP A 29 5.68 -6.18 13.40
C ASP A 29 6.27 -7.51 12.91
N LYS A 30 5.53 -8.24 12.08
CA LYS A 30 5.93 -9.55 11.51
C LYS A 30 6.77 -9.44 10.25
N ILE A 31 6.93 -8.24 9.68
CA ILE A 31 7.84 -8.05 8.55
C ILE A 31 9.26 -8.11 9.10
N ASP A 32 9.95 -9.20 8.80
CA ASP A 32 11.36 -9.39 9.13
C ASP A 32 12.27 -8.82 8.04
N GLY A 33 13.47 -8.36 8.41
CA GLY A 33 14.48 -7.81 7.51
C GLY A 33 14.80 -6.33 7.75
N GLU A 34 15.82 -5.84 7.05
CA GLU A 34 16.35 -4.46 7.23
C GLU A 34 15.44 -3.38 6.62
N ASN A 35 14.55 -3.76 5.71
CA ASN A 35 13.72 -2.85 4.92
C ASN A 35 12.27 -2.95 5.38
N LYS A 36 12.02 -2.70 6.67
CA LYS A 36 10.67 -2.69 7.23
C LYS A 36 9.91 -1.44 6.78
N LEU A 37 8.59 -1.57 6.70
CA LEU A 37 7.71 -0.41 6.52
C LEU A 37 7.94 0.60 7.63
N LYS A 38 8.02 1.89 7.26
CA LYS A 38 8.28 2.99 8.21
C LYS A 38 7.07 3.38 9.03
N SER A 39 5.88 2.92 8.64
CA SER A 39 4.63 3.12 9.35
C SER A 39 3.64 2.00 8.98
N ASN A 40 2.50 1.95 9.66
CA ASN A 40 1.38 1.08 9.29
C ASN A 40 0.51 1.68 8.17
N VAL A 41 0.84 2.86 7.64
CA VAL A 41 0.12 3.49 6.52
C VAL A 41 0.88 3.22 5.23
N ILE A 42 0.17 2.74 4.23
CA ILE A 42 0.72 2.52 2.89
C ILE A 42 -0.05 3.32 1.85
N THR A 43 0.59 3.55 0.71
CA THR A 43 -0.08 4.04 -0.50
C THR A 43 0.18 3.06 -1.62
N VAL A 44 -0.88 2.49 -2.20
CA VAL A 44 -0.77 1.62 -3.38
C VAL A 44 -0.39 2.49 -4.58
N ILE A 45 0.61 2.07 -5.35
CA ILE A 45 1.09 2.81 -6.53
C ILE A 45 0.79 2.07 -7.84
N ALA A 46 0.66 0.74 -7.80
CA ALA A 46 0.26 -0.06 -8.94
C ALA A 46 -0.36 -1.39 -8.49
N ILE A 47 -1.21 -1.95 -9.34
CA ILE A 47 -1.73 -3.31 -9.26
C ILE A 47 -1.52 -3.92 -10.64
N ASP A 48 -0.89 -5.09 -10.69
CA ASP A 48 -0.57 -5.82 -11.92
C ASP A 48 -0.87 -7.30 -11.70
N ASP A 49 -1.83 -7.84 -12.45
CA ASP A 49 -2.41 -9.17 -12.23
C ASP A 49 -2.79 -9.41 -10.75
N ASN A 50 -2.02 -10.26 -10.05
CA ASN A 50 -2.23 -10.62 -8.65
C ASN A 50 -1.19 -9.96 -7.72
N ASP A 51 -0.39 -9.03 -8.21
CA ASP A 51 0.65 -8.34 -7.46
C ASP A 51 0.24 -6.90 -7.17
N VAL A 52 0.43 -6.48 -5.92
CA VAL A 52 0.23 -5.10 -5.47
C VAL A 52 1.57 -4.48 -5.15
N TYR A 53 1.79 -3.29 -5.71
CA TYR A 53 2.97 -2.46 -5.46
C TYR A 53 2.56 -1.27 -4.61
N PHE A 54 3.24 -1.07 -3.50
CA PHE A 54 2.91 0.00 -2.56
C PHE A 54 4.15 0.56 -1.87
N VAL A 55 3.98 1.72 -1.26
CA VAL A 55 5.05 2.49 -0.61
C VAL A 55 4.60 2.94 0.78
N SER A 56 5.55 3.32 1.64
CA SER A 56 5.23 3.80 2.99
C SER A 56 4.61 5.19 2.93
N GLY A 57 3.45 5.38 3.59
CA GLY A 57 2.94 6.69 3.96
C GLY A 57 3.56 7.13 5.28
N LEU A 58 4.07 8.35 5.37
CA LEU A 58 4.68 8.88 6.59
C LEU A 58 3.69 9.77 7.35
N LEU A 59 3.71 9.69 8.67
CA LEU A 59 2.85 10.51 9.55
C LEU A 59 3.39 11.93 9.77
N SER A 60 4.64 12.16 9.38
CA SER A 60 5.32 13.46 9.42
C SER A 60 5.72 13.89 8.02
N GLU A 61 5.80 15.20 7.82
CA GLU A 61 6.40 15.77 6.61
C GLU A 61 7.90 15.47 6.58
N ASN A 62 8.44 15.37 5.37
CA ASN A 62 9.87 15.41 5.13
C ASN A 62 10.37 16.84 5.24
N THR A 63 11.29 17.08 6.17
CA THR A 63 11.95 18.37 6.36
C THR A 63 13.27 18.48 5.59
N ASP A 64 13.80 17.35 5.09
CA ASP A 64 15.01 17.32 4.27
C ASP A 64 14.66 17.54 2.80
N SER A 65 14.80 18.78 2.33
CA SER A 65 14.52 19.17 0.95
C SER A 65 15.46 18.53 -0.08
N ALA A 66 16.60 17.98 0.33
CA ALA A 66 17.50 17.26 -0.57
C ALA A 66 17.04 15.82 -0.83
N ASN A 67 16.20 15.25 0.04
CA ASN A 67 15.70 13.90 -0.11
C ASN A 67 14.56 13.83 -1.13
N GLN A 68 14.94 13.60 -2.39
CA GLN A 68 14.02 13.49 -3.51
C GLN A 68 13.15 12.23 -3.49
N ASN A 69 13.44 11.25 -2.62
CA ASN A 69 12.66 10.02 -2.53
C ASN A 69 11.38 10.20 -1.72
N ILE A 70 11.26 11.29 -0.96
CA ILE A 70 10.09 11.54 -0.13
C ILE A 70 9.30 12.73 -0.67
N ILE A 71 8.03 12.50 -0.99
CA ILE A 71 7.11 13.51 -1.50
C ILE A 71 6.17 13.92 -0.37
N ASN A 72 6.26 15.18 0.08
CA ASN A 72 5.25 15.76 0.95
C ASN A 72 3.94 15.93 0.18
N ILE A 73 2.84 15.55 0.82
CA ILE A 73 1.50 15.66 0.25
C ILE A 73 0.79 16.88 0.82
N ASP A 74 0.01 17.54 -0.03
CA ASP A 74 -0.93 18.56 0.42
C ASP A 74 -2.10 17.87 1.11
N THR A 75 -2.11 17.93 2.44
CA THR A 75 -3.12 17.24 3.22
C THR A 75 -4.49 17.94 3.17
N GLU A 76 -4.57 19.21 2.76
CA GLU A 76 -5.83 19.94 2.76
C GLU A 76 -6.60 19.78 1.43
N ASP A 77 -5.91 19.39 0.35
CA ASP A 77 -6.49 19.25 -1.00
C ASP A 77 -6.55 17.81 -1.52
N GLY A 78 -6.87 16.86 -0.64
CA GLY A 78 -7.20 15.49 -1.06
C GLY A 78 -8.52 15.44 -1.84
N ILE A 79 -8.79 14.35 -2.55
CA ILE A 79 -9.95 14.24 -3.45
C ILE A 79 -10.75 12.99 -3.12
N LEU A 80 -12.06 13.12 -2.93
CA LEU A 80 -12.98 12.00 -2.75
C LEU A 80 -13.39 11.39 -4.10
N GLU A 81 -13.99 10.20 -4.08
CA GLU A 81 -14.48 9.53 -5.30
C GLU A 81 -15.52 10.34 -6.09
N ASN A 82 -16.22 11.25 -5.43
CA ASN A 82 -17.16 12.18 -6.07
C ASN A 82 -16.51 13.47 -6.59
N GLY A 83 -15.18 13.56 -6.56
CA GLY A 83 -14.39 14.72 -7.02
C GLY A 83 -14.36 15.90 -6.03
N LYS A 84 -14.99 15.80 -4.86
CA LYS A 84 -14.94 16.88 -3.85
C LYS A 84 -13.60 16.87 -3.11
N SER A 85 -13.13 18.06 -2.76
CA SER A 85 -11.95 18.22 -1.92
C SER A 85 -12.22 17.76 -0.49
N ALA A 86 -11.24 17.10 0.14
CA ALA A 86 -11.30 16.61 1.51
C ALA A 86 -9.89 16.42 2.08
N LYS A 87 -9.78 16.54 3.41
CA LYS A 87 -8.51 16.43 4.12
C LYS A 87 -7.96 15.00 4.16
N VAL A 88 -6.72 14.80 3.73
CA VAL A 88 -5.97 13.56 3.90
C VAL A 88 -5.45 13.47 5.33
N ILE A 89 -5.92 12.47 6.09
CA ILE A 89 -5.61 12.33 7.53
C ILE A 89 -4.60 11.24 7.86
N LEU A 90 -4.38 10.28 6.96
CA LEU A 90 -3.57 9.08 7.25
C LEU A 90 -2.09 9.27 6.95
N ALA A 91 -1.72 10.24 6.11
CA ALA A 91 -0.33 10.49 5.77
C ALA A 91 -0.09 12.00 5.55
N LYS A 92 1.16 12.42 5.71
CA LYS A 92 1.68 13.75 5.39
C LYS A 92 2.79 13.72 4.34
N ALA A 93 3.39 12.56 4.10
CA ALA A 93 4.32 12.34 3.01
C ALA A 93 4.27 10.89 2.51
N ILE A 94 4.86 10.64 1.35
CA ILE A 94 5.01 9.32 0.73
C ILE A 94 6.49 9.07 0.51
N ASP A 95 6.99 7.93 0.98
CA ASP A 95 8.39 7.52 0.82
C ASP A 95 8.55 6.49 -0.30
N LEU A 96 9.12 6.94 -1.40
CA LEU A 96 9.34 6.17 -2.62
C LEU A 96 10.71 5.47 -2.66
N SER A 97 11.53 5.58 -1.61
CA SER A 97 12.86 4.94 -1.57
C SER A 97 12.78 3.41 -1.66
N ILE A 98 11.67 2.83 -1.19
CA ILE A 98 11.40 1.40 -1.20
C ILE A 98 10.00 1.15 -1.75
N ILE A 99 9.93 0.36 -2.82
CA ILE A 99 8.68 -0.15 -3.37
C ILE A 99 8.50 -1.57 -2.85
N TYR A 100 7.40 -1.80 -2.15
CA TYR A 100 7.02 -3.11 -1.64
C TYR A 100 6.12 -3.80 -2.66
N LYS A 101 6.35 -5.09 -2.85
CA LYS A 101 5.55 -5.99 -3.69
C LYS A 101 5.01 -7.14 -2.86
N MET A 102 3.71 -7.39 -2.94
CA MET A 102 3.03 -8.51 -2.29
C MET A 102 1.86 -8.99 -3.15
N SER A 103 1.44 -10.26 -3.02
CA SER A 103 0.21 -10.74 -3.64
C SER A 103 -1.03 -10.00 -3.10
N TYR A 104 -1.99 -9.71 -3.97
CA TYR A 104 -3.26 -9.08 -3.63
C TYR A 104 -3.97 -9.83 -2.50
N ASP A 105 -4.11 -11.15 -2.65
CA ASP A 105 -4.75 -12.03 -1.67
C ASP A 105 -4.01 -12.07 -0.31
N GLU A 106 -2.70 -11.82 -0.31
CA GLU A 106 -1.93 -11.72 0.93
C GLU A 106 -2.09 -10.35 1.61
N LEU A 107 -2.23 -9.28 0.84
CA LEU A 107 -2.32 -7.90 1.34
C LEU A 107 -3.70 -7.54 1.87
N VAL A 108 -4.77 -7.86 1.14
CA VAL A 108 -6.15 -7.53 1.52
C VAL A 108 -6.49 -7.88 2.98
N PRO A 109 -6.19 -9.09 3.50
CA PRO A 109 -6.48 -9.44 4.89
C PRO A 109 -5.58 -8.72 5.92
N LYS A 110 -4.62 -7.89 5.49
CA LYS A 110 -3.76 -7.07 6.36
C LYS A 110 -4.22 -5.63 6.46
N ILE A 111 -5.19 -5.23 5.66
CA ILE A 111 -5.75 -3.88 5.67
C ILE A 111 -6.70 -3.75 6.86
N GLN A 112 -6.47 -2.73 7.68
CA GLN A 112 -7.30 -2.41 8.84
C GLN A 112 -8.56 -1.65 8.44
N THR A 113 -8.49 -0.83 7.39
CA THR A 113 -9.61 -0.05 6.89
C THR A 113 -10.58 -0.94 6.11
N SER A 114 -11.83 -1.06 6.56
CA SER A 114 -12.87 -1.75 5.79
C SER A 114 -13.14 -1.07 4.44
N TRP A 115 -13.66 -1.81 3.47
CA TRP A 115 -13.98 -1.29 2.13
C TRP A 115 -14.92 -0.09 2.14
N ASP A 116 -15.99 -0.15 2.94
CA ASP A 116 -16.93 0.97 3.12
C ASP A 116 -16.26 2.23 3.66
N ASN A 117 -15.29 2.07 4.56
CA ASN A 117 -14.52 3.19 5.10
C ASN A 117 -13.47 3.68 4.11
N MET A 118 -12.90 2.79 3.31
CA MET A 118 -11.90 3.11 2.30
C MET A 118 -12.48 3.96 1.16
N ALA A 119 -13.76 3.76 0.80
CA ALA A 119 -14.49 4.61 -0.14
C ALA A 119 -14.64 6.07 0.36
N ARG A 120 -14.65 6.28 1.69
CA ARG A 120 -14.76 7.60 2.32
C ARG A 120 -13.42 8.30 2.52
N LEU A 121 -12.31 7.58 2.37
CA LEU A 121 -10.98 8.17 2.45
C LEU A 121 -10.65 8.91 1.14
N PRO A 122 -10.04 10.10 1.24
CA PRO A 122 -9.60 10.84 0.06
C PRO A 122 -8.33 10.25 -0.54
N TYR A 123 -8.26 10.28 -1.87
CA TYR A 123 -7.00 10.20 -2.61
C TYR A 123 -6.12 11.41 -2.26
N ILE A 124 -4.80 11.29 -2.44
CA ILE A 124 -3.92 12.47 -2.41
C ILE A 124 -4.29 13.45 -3.54
N SER A 125 -3.90 14.72 -3.42
CA SER A 125 -4.21 15.76 -4.42
C SER A 125 -3.75 15.35 -5.83
N LEU A 126 -4.44 15.80 -6.89
CA LEU A 126 -4.01 15.51 -8.29
C LEU A 126 -2.57 15.95 -8.54
N LYS A 127 -2.17 17.09 -7.95
CA LYS A 127 -0.80 17.60 -8.04
C LYS A 127 0.19 16.61 -7.46
N ASP A 128 -0.11 16.03 -6.30
CA ASP A 128 0.78 15.05 -5.66
C ASP A 128 0.76 13.69 -6.36
N GLN A 129 -0.39 13.27 -6.90
CA GLN A 129 -0.47 12.09 -7.76
C GLN A 129 0.49 12.22 -8.95
N LEU A 130 0.49 13.38 -9.64
CA LEU A 130 1.41 13.65 -10.74
C LEU A 130 2.88 13.63 -10.29
N LYS A 131 3.20 14.17 -9.10
CA LYS A 131 4.57 14.10 -8.56
C LYS A 131 5.01 12.65 -8.36
N VAL A 132 4.16 11.81 -7.78
CA VAL A 132 4.46 10.37 -7.56
C VAL A 132 4.69 9.68 -8.91
N VAL A 133 3.78 9.85 -9.87
CA VAL A 133 3.89 9.23 -11.21
C VAL A 133 5.17 9.69 -11.93
N ASN A 134 5.46 10.99 -11.91
CA ASN A 134 6.66 11.54 -12.54
C ASN A 134 7.93 11.00 -11.87
N TRP A 135 7.94 10.91 -10.54
CA TRP A 135 9.05 10.34 -9.80
C TRP A 135 9.29 8.88 -10.19
N VAL A 136 8.24 8.06 -10.20
CA VAL A 136 8.34 6.64 -10.56
C VAL A 136 8.86 6.50 -12.00
N SER A 137 8.31 7.28 -12.93
CA SER A 137 8.71 7.25 -14.34
C SER A 137 10.18 7.64 -14.54
N ALA A 138 10.65 8.70 -13.86
CA ALA A 138 12.01 9.19 -13.99
C ALA A 138 13.05 8.24 -13.36
N ASN A 139 12.74 7.63 -12.21
CA ASN A 139 13.68 6.79 -11.46
C ASN A 139 13.69 5.33 -11.91
N LEU A 140 12.65 4.86 -12.62
CA LEU A 140 12.71 3.57 -13.31
C LEU A 140 13.52 3.66 -14.62
N ALA A 141 13.49 4.82 -15.29
CA ALA A 141 14.23 5.03 -16.53
C ALA A 141 15.75 5.26 -16.30
N ASN A 142 16.12 5.91 -15.20
CA ASN A 142 17.50 6.24 -14.88
C ASN A 142 18.07 5.22 -13.87
N GLN A 143 19.00 4.37 -14.30
CA GLN A 143 19.58 3.28 -13.49
C GLN A 143 20.38 3.76 -12.25
N SER A 144 20.63 5.06 -12.09
CA SER A 144 21.30 5.67 -10.94
C SER A 144 20.28 6.23 -9.94
N GLY A 145 19.89 5.44 -8.94
CA GLY A 145 18.90 5.85 -7.92
C GLY A 145 17.60 5.06 -7.95
N THR A 146 17.58 3.89 -8.58
CA THR A 146 16.40 3.02 -8.68
C THR A 146 15.84 2.71 -7.29
N PRO A 147 14.52 2.87 -7.07
CA PRO A 147 13.91 2.44 -5.82
C PRO A 147 14.22 0.97 -5.54
N LYS A 148 14.48 0.65 -4.27
CA LYS A 148 14.68 -0.75 -3.88
C LYS A 148 13.35 -1.48 -3.94
N LEU A 149 13.26 -2.54 -4.75
CA LEU A 149 12.10 -3.43 -4.77
C LEU A 149 12.23 -4.47 -3.64
N VAL A 150 11.26 -4.49 -2.73
CA VAL A 150 11.19 -5.46 -1.63
C VAL A 150 9.97 -6.34 -1.82
N VAL A 151 10.19 -7.65 -1.96
CA VAL A 151 9.09 -8.61 -2.11
C VAL A 151 8.77 -9.21 -0.74
N ILE A 152 7.55 -8.98 -0.26
CA ILE A 152 7.06 -9.56 0.99
C ILE A 152 6.31 -10.84 0.65
N ARG A 153 6.70 -11.95 1.29
CA ARG A 153 6.07 -13.27 1.13
C ARG A 153 5.89 -13.93 2.47
N LYS A 154 4.84 -14.73 2.61
CA LYS A 154 4.68 -15.61 3.77
C LYS A 154 5.86 -16.59 3.86
N LYS A 155 6.56 -16.62 4.99
CA LYS A 155 7.57 -17.64 5.28
C LYS A 155 6.87 -19.01 5.24
N ARG A 156 7.29 -19.90 4.33
CA ARG A 156 6.88 -21.30 4.39
C ARG A 156 7.45 -21.87 5.69
N ARG A 157 6.60 -22.42 6.55
CA ARG A 157 7.08 -23.28 7.64
C ARG A 157 7.57 -24.55 6.96
N ASP A 158 8.88 -24.77 6.95
CA ASP A 158 9.40 -26.10 6.66
C ASP A 158 8.95 -27.00 7.82
N ASP A 159 8.17 -28.04 7.53
CA ASP A 159 7.77 -29.08 8.48
C ASP A 159 8.97 -30.01 8.82
N SER A 160 10.09 -29.44 9.28
CA SER A 160 11.27 -30.21 9.69
C SER A 160 11.29 -30.59 11.18
N ASP A 161 10.30 -30.20 11.98
CA ASP A 161 10.24 -30.51 13.42
C ASP A 161 9.39 -31.75 13.79
N LYS A 162 9.21 -32.72 12.87
CA LYS A 162 8.54 -34.01 13.19
C LYS A 162 9.32 -35.24 12.75
N ILE A 163 10.64 -35.29 12.91
CA ILE A 163 11.36 -36.56 13.02
C ILE A 163 12.49 -36.38 14.03
N ASN A 164 12.21 -36.63 15.32
CA ASN A 164 13.14 -37.22 16.28
C ASN A 164 12.44 -37.37 17.62
N GLY A 165 12.06 -38.61 17.96
CA GLY A 165 11.62 -38.92 19.32
C GLY A 165 10.65 -40.09 19.46
N ALA A 166 10.92 -41.24 18.84
CA ALA A 166 10.48 -42.55 19.36
C ALA A 166 11.25 -43.67 18.64
N SER A 167 12.46 -43.94 19.12
CA SER A 167 13.09 -45.25 18.97
C SER A 167 13.81 -45.54 20.27
N THR A 168 13.12 -46.24 21.17
CA THR A 168 13.60 -47.37 21.98
C THR A 168 12.44 -47.91 22.80
#